data_AF-A0A926JVC6-F1
#
_entry.id   AF-A0A926JVC6-F1
#
_cell.length_a   1.000
_cell.length_b   1.000
_cell.length_c   1.000
_cell.angle_alpha   90.00
_cell.angle_beta   90.00
_cell.angle_gamma   90.00
#
_symmetry.space_group_name_H-M   'P 1'
#
loop_
_entity.id
_entity.type
_entity.pdbx_description
1 polymer ?
#
loop_
_entity_poly.entity_id
_entity_poly.type
_entity_poly.pdbx_seq_one_letter_code
_entity_poly.pdbx_strand_id
1 'polypeptide(L)'
;MDKHQQQHTNTKFLPNIKEAEIQAVFKDYEQLVKCYRWIRISGLLMIAIIGGYNFFIAGKRYTISEHNNIQNTMVFILGSIVLGLLVIAIVVLKRQGAVRKQIRGIAQKYNFPYREFKKEFNIALKSFYGGSGV
;
A
#
# COMPACT_ATOMS: atom_id res chain seq x y z
N MET A 1 -15.86 -9.41 26.44
CA MET A 1 -16.40 -8.03 26.45
C MET A 1 -15.96 -7.36 25.15
N ASP A 2 -16.76 -7.59 24.12
CA ASP A 2 -16.52 -7.23 22.73
C ASP A 2 -16.69 -5.73 22.47
N LYS A 3 -15.64 -5.08 21.99
CA LYS A 3 -15.66 -3.70 21.48
C LYS A 3 -15.72 -3.65 19.94
N HIS A 4 -16.39 -4.61 19.30
CA HIS A 4 -16.56 -4.66 17.85
C HIS A 4 -18.02 -4.57 17.37
N GLN A 5 -18.94 -4.18 18.25
CA GLN A 5 -20.28 -3.76 17.84
C GLN A 5 -20.40 -2.24 17.95
N GLN A 6 -20.67 -1.60 16.80
CA GLN A 6 -21.13 -0.22 16.57
C GLN A 6 -20.25 0.61 15.63
N GLN A 7 -20.05 0.11 14.41
CA GLN A 7 -20.39 0.94 13.26
C GLN A 7 -21.51 0.21 12.52
N HIS A 8 -22.75 0.68 12.70
CA HIS A 8 -23.86 0.35 11.81
C HIS A 8 -23.52 0.87 10.40
N THR A 9 -22.71 0.13 9.66
CA THR A 9 -22.65 0.27 8.22
C THR A 9 -23.94 -0.31 7.67
N ASN A 10 -24.80 0.56 7.17
CA ASN A 10 -25.97 0.23 6.38
C ASN A 10 -25.49 -0.47 5.09
N THR A 11 -25.11 -1.74 5.20
CA THR A 11 -24.59 -2.55 4.08
C THR A 11 -25.77 -3.05 3.27
N LYS A 12 -26.16 -2.28 2.25
CA LYS A 12 -27.35 -2.55 1.44
C LYS A 12 -27.04 -3.53 0.31
N PHE A 13 -25.79 -3.61 -0.13
CA PHE A 13 -25.40 -4.31 -1.35
C PHE A 13 -24.53 -5.53 -1.09
N LEU A 14 -23.62 -5.49 -0.11
CA LEU A 14 -22.69 -6.58 0.20
C LEU A 14 -23.38 -7.92 0.54
N PRO A 15 -24.47 -7.98 1.31
CA PRO A 15 -25.14 -9.25 1.64
C PRO A 15 -25.75 -9.98 0.44
N ASN A 16 -25.97 -9.27 -0.67
CA ASN A 16 -26.64 -9.80 -1.87
C ASN A 16 -25.65 -10.38 -2.91
N ILE A 17 -24.36 -10.42 -2.58
CA ILE A 17 -23.29 -10.90 -3.48
C ILE A 17 -22.79 -12.25 -3.00
N LYS A 18 -22.43 -13.13 -3.94
CA LYS A 18 -21.79 -14.41 -3.62
C LYS A 18 -20.51 -14.20 -2.82
N GLU A 19 -20.37 -14.88 -1.70
CA GLU A 19 -19.20 -14.76 -0.81
C GLU A 19 -17.86 -14.97 -1.54
N ALA A 20 -17.81 -15.91 -2.48
CA ALA A 20 -16.62 -16.19 -3.28
C ALA A 20 -16.14 -14.95 -4.08
N GLU A 21 -17.06 -14.13 -4.57
CA GLU A 21 -16.72 -12.90 -5.33
C GLU A 21 -16.19 -11.82 -4.39
N ILE A 22 -16.78 -11.68 -3.20
CA ILE A 22 -16.30 -10.74 -2.17
C ILE A 22 -14.90 -11.14 -1.70
N GLN A 23 -14.69 -12.42 -1.40
CA GLN A 23 -13.40 -12.95 -0.95
C GLN A 23 -12.29 -12.75 -1.98
N ALA A 24 -12.59 -12.91 -3.28
CA ALA A 24 -11.63 -12.65 -4.34
C ALA A 24 -11.12 -11.19 -4.31
N VAL A 25 -12.04 -10.23 -4.21
CA VAL A 25 -11.70 -8.80 -4.13
C VAL A 25 -10.93 -8.49 -2.85
N PHE A 26 -11.33 -9.08 -1.72
CA PHE A 26 -10.69 -8.89 -0.43
C PHE A 26 -9.25 -9.41 -0.43
N LYS A 27 -9.02 -10.59 -1.01
CA LYS A 27 -7.68 -11.16 -1.15
C LYS A 27 -6.75 -10.29 -1.99
N ASP A 28 -7.26 -9.76 -3.11
CA ASP A 28 -6.47 -8.86 -3.97
C ASP A 28 -6.20 -7.51 -3.29
N TYR A 29 -7.17 -6.99 -2.51
CA TYR A 29 -6.98 -5.79 -1.70
C TYR A 29 -5.99 -6.00 -0.55
N GLU A 30 -6.01 -7.17 0.11
CA GLU A 30 -5.05 -7.50 1.16
C GLU A 30 -3.61 -7.45 0.61
N GLN A 31 -3.38 -8.02 -0.57
CA GLN A 31 -2.08 -7.96 -1.25
C GLN A 31 -1.68 -6.52 -1.58
N LEU A 32 -2.64 -5.69 -2.01
CA LEU A 32 -2.41 -4.26 -2.26
C LEU A 32 -1.97 -3.53 -0.97
N VAL A 33 -2.65 -3.77 0.15
CA VAL A 33 -2.31 -3.16 1.45
C VAL A 33 -0.91 -3.62 1.91
N LYS A 34 -0.56 -4.89 1.70
CA LYS A 34 0.79 -5.40 1.98
C LYS A 34 1.86 -4.66 1.18
N CYS A 35 1.62 -4.41 -0.11
CA CYS A 35 2.54 -3.61 -0.93
C CYS A 35 2.71 -2.18 -0.38
N TYR A 36 1.61 -1.50 -0.01
CA TYR A 36 1.71 -0.17 0.60
C TYR A 36 2.50 -0.17 1.92
N ARG A 37 2.38 -1.24 2.71
CA ARG A 37 3.17 -1.41 3.94
C ARG A 37 4.66 -1.53 3.62
N TRP A 38 5.04 -2.30 2.60
CA TRP A 38 6.42 -2.40 2.14
C TRP A 38 6.97 -1.06 1.66
N ILE A 39 6.21 -0.28 0.90
CA ILE A 39 6.60 1.08 0.48
C ILE A 39 6.89 1.95 1.72
N ARG A 40 6.01 1.91 2.74
CA ARG A 40 6.21 2.67 3.98
C ARG A 40 7.48 2.24 4.72
N ILE A 41 7.72 0.94 4.84
CA ILE A 41 8.92 0.40 5.50
C ILE A 41 10.17 0.84 4.75
N SER A 42 10.19 0.74 3.42
CA SER A 42 11.33 1.19 2.60
C SER A 42 11.59 2.70 2.74
N GLY A 43 10.54 3.52 2.86
CA GLY A 43 10.67 4.94 3.13
C GLY A 43 11.30 5.23 4.50
N LEU A 44 10.85 4.52 5.55
CA LEU A 44 11.46 4.63 6.89
C LEU A 44 12.92 4.17 6.89
N LEU A 45 13.22 3.08 6.18
CA LEU A 45 14.59 2.59 6.03
C LEU A 45 15.48 3.64 5.37
N MET A 46 14.99 4.33 4.34
CA MET A 46 15.73 5.41 3.67
C MET A 46 16.06 6.56 4.64
N ILE A 47 15.10 6.98 5.46
CA ILE A 47 15.31 7.98 6.51
C ILE A 47 16.36 7.50 7.52
N ALA A 48 16.29 6.24 7.94
CA ALA A 48 17.26 5.66 8.87
C ALA A 48 18.69 5.61 8.27
N ILE A 49 18.84 5.24 7.00
CA ILE A 49 20.14 5.20 6.32
C ILE A 49 20.72 6.62 6.20
N ILE A 50 19.91 7.61 5.79
CA ILE A 50 20.36 9.01 5.69
C ILE A 50 20.71 9.59 7.06
N GLY A 51 19.88 9.33 8.08
CA GLY A 51 20.12 9.75 9.45
C GLY A 51 21.39 9.12 10.03
N GLY A 52 21.57 7.81 9.84
CA GLY A 52 22.78 7.09 10.24
C GLY A 52 24.01 7.62 9.54
N TYR A 53 23.96 7.81 8.21
CA TYR A 53 25.04 8.41 7.43
C TYR A 53 25.46 9.75 8.02
N ASN A 54 24.51 10.67 8.23
CA ASN A 54 24.81 11.97 8.80
C ASN A 54 25.39 11.87 10.21
N PHE A 55 24.85 11.01 11.07
CA PHE A 55 25.33 10.83 12.43
C PHE A 55 26.76 10.27 12.51
N PHE A 56 27.10 9.28 11.67
CA PHE A 56 28.40 8.61 11.72
C PHE A 56 29.52 9.36 10.99
N ILE A 57 29.18 10.18 9.99
CA ILE A 57 30.14 10.87 9.12
C ILE A 57 30.31 12.33 9.52
N ALA A 58 29.29 12.98 10.09
CA ALA A 58 29.41 14.36 10.55
C ALA A 58 30.52 14.48 11.63
N GLY A 59 31.45 15.41 11.41
CA GLY A 59 32.54 15.72 12.35
C GLY A 59 33.80 14.85 12.20
N LYS A 60 33.79 13.81 11.36
CA LYS A 60 35.01 13.03 11.07
C LYS A 60 35.77 13.61 9.88
N ARG A 61 37.10 13.63 9.98
CA ARG A 61 37.99 14.03 8.88
C ARG A 61 38.28 12.80 8.03
N TYR A 62 37.93 12.90 6.75
CA TYR A 62 38.20 11.86 5.75
C TYR A 62 39.08 12.46 4.67
N THR A 63 39.89 11.62 4.04
CA THR A 63 40.56 11.99 2.80
C THR A 63 39.55 12.16 1.67
N ILE A 64 39.92 12.89 0.61
CA ILE A 64 39.04 13.12 -0.56
C ILE A 64 38.61 11.78 -1.18
N SER A 65 39.52 10.81 -1.25
CA SER A 65 39.24 9.48 -1.81
C SER A 65 38.21 8.70 -0.98
N GLU A 66 38.37 8.70 0.35
CA GLU A 66 37.42 8.04 1.26
C GLU A 66 36.04 8.69 1.19
N HIS A 67 35.98 10.03 1.17
CA HIS A 67 34.72 10.76 1.06
C HIS A 67 33.98 10.43 -0.24
N ASN A 68 34.67 10.44 -1.38
CA ASN A 68 34.09 10.09 -2.67
C ASN A 68 33.60 8.64 -2.70
N ASN A 69 34.35 7.70 -2.11
CA ASN A 69 33.94 6.29 -2.09
C ASN A 69 32.68 6.08 -1.22
N ILE A 70 32.62 6.74 -0.06
CA ILE A 70 31.46 6.73 0.84
C ILE A 70 30.23 7.33 0.15
N GLN A 71 30.38 8.49 -0.50
CA GLN A 71 29.29 9.15 -1.21
C GLN A 71 28.78 8.29 -2.38
N ASN A 72 29.68 7.71 -3.17
CA ASN A 72 29.30 6.87 -4.31
C ASN A 72 28.56 5.59 -3.86
N THR A 73 29.02 4.97 -2.77
CA THR A 73 28.35 3.82 -2.14
C THR A 73 26.96 4.20 -1.65
N MET A 74 26.81 5.36 -1.01
CA MET A 74 25.52 5.86 -0.54
C MET A 74 24.54 6.12 -1.69
N VAL A 75 25.02 6.74 -2.79
CA VAL A 75 24.23 6.95 -4.00
C VAL A 75 23.78 5.62 -4.61
N PHE A 76 24.66 4.62 -4.65
CA PHE A 76 24.29 3.29 -5.15
C PHE A 76 23.21 2.61 -4.29
N ILE A 77 23.34 2.67 -2.96
CA ILE A 77 22.35 2.10 -2.03
C ILE A 77 21.00 2.80 -2.19
N LEU A 78 20.98 4.14 -2.14
CA LEU A 78 19.74 4.91 -2.28
C LEU A 78 19.12 4.72 -3.66
N GLY A 79 19.93 4.75 -4.72
CA GLY A 79 19.49 4.49 -6.10
C GLY A 79 18.84 3.13 -6.26
N SER A 80 19.42 2.08 -5.66
CA SER A 80 18.86 0.72 -5.68
C SER A 80 17.50 0.66 -4.98
N ILE A 81 17.34 1.33 -3.84
CA ILE A 81 16.07 1.40 -3.10
C ILE A 81 15.01 2.12 -3.93
N VAL A 82 15.36 3.26 -4.56
CA VAL A 82 14.45 4.03 -5.41
C VAL A 82 13.97 3.20 -6.60
N LEU A 83 14.88 2.50 -7.29
CA LEU A 83 14.51 1.59 -8.38
C LEU A 83 13.56 0.48 -7.91
N GLY A 84 13.82 -0.13 -6.76
CA GLY A 84 12.92 -1.12 -6.16
C GLY A 84 11.53 -0.54 -5.85
N LEU A 85 11.46 0.68 -5.34
CA LEU A 85 10.19 1.39 -5.08
C LEU A 85 9.40 1.66 -6.36
N LEU A 86 10.07 2.00 -7.47
CA LEU A 86 9.41 2.20 -8.76
C LEU A 86 8.75 0.91 -9.27
N VAL A 87 9.43 -0.24 -9.14
CA VAL A 87 8.87 -1.55 -9.51
C VAL A 87 7.63 -1.85 -8.65
N ILE A 88 7.71 -1.64 -7.34
CA ILE A 88 6.58 -1.86 -6.43
C ILE A 88 5.42 -0.91 -6.78
N ALA A 89 5.70 0.35 -7.12
CA ALA A 89 4.68 1.32 -7.51
C ALA A 89 3.89 0.87 -8.75
N ILE A 90 4.57 0.35 -9.77
CA ILE A 90 3.91 -0.21 -10.97
C ILE A 90 3.00 -1.39 -10.59
N VAL A 91 3.47 -2.29 -9.71
CA VAL A 91 2.69 -3.42 -9.22
C VAL A 91 1.44 -2.96 -8.47
N VAL A 92 1.59 -1.95 -7.60
CA VAL A 92 0.49 -1.34 -6.84
C VAL A 92 -0.57 -0.75 -7.77
N LEU A 93 -0.17 0.03 -8.78
CA LEU A 93 -1.09 0.63 -9.74
C LEU A 93 -1.88 -0.43 -10.53
N LYS A 94 -1.19 -1.49 -10.97
CA LYS A 94 -1.85 -2.62 -11.67
C LYS A 94 -2.87 -3.31 -10.78
N ARG A 95 -2.51 -3.61 -9.52
CA ARG A 95 -3.40 -4.27 -8.55
C ARG A 95 -4.59 -3.40 -8.16
N GLN A 96 -4.36 -2.12 -7.92
CA GLN A 96 -5.43 -1.17 -7.65
C GLN A 96 -6.43 -1.10 -8.82
N GLY A 97 -5.92 -1.09 -10.05
CA GLY A 97 -6.75 -1.18 -11.26
C GLY A 97 -7.56 -2.48 -11.33
N ALA A 98 -6.96 -3.63 -10.99
CA ALA A 98 -7.65 -4.92 -10.96
C ALA A 98 -8.79 -4.94 -9.94
N VAL A 99 -8.55 -4.49 -8.71
CA VAL A 99 -9.58 -4.41 -7.65
C VAL A 99 -10.73 -3.48 -8.07
N ARG A 100 -10.42 -2.30 -8.65
CA ARG A 100 -11.46 -1.39 -9.19
C ARG A 100 -12.30 -2.06 -10.29
N LYS A 101 -11.66 -2.79 -11.20
CA LYS A 101 -12.33 -3.51 -12.28
C LYS A 101 -13.26 -4.60 -11.73
N GLN A 102 -12.81 -5.36 -10.72
CA GLN A 102 -13.65 -6.38 -10.08
C GLN A 102 -14.86 -5.77 -9.38
N ILE A 103 -14.68 -4.70 -8.59
CA ILE A 103 -15.80 -3.98 -7.94
C ILE A 103 -16.79 -3.47 -8.99
N ARG A 104 -16.29 -2.91 -10.10
CA ARG A 104 -17.15 -2.45 -11.20
C ARG A 104 -17.90 -3.60 -11.88
N GLY A 105 -17.23 -4.74 -12.11
CA GLY A 105 -17.84 -5.93 -12.68
C GLY A 105 -18.95 -6.52 -11.81
N ILE A 106 -18.74 -6.57 -10.49
CA ILE A 106 -19.76 -6.97 -9.52
C ILE A 106 -20.93 -5.99 -9.53
N ALA A 107 -20.66 -4.68 -9.48
CA ALA A 107 -21.72 -3.67 -9.55
C ALA A 107 -22.59 -3.82 -10.82
N GLN A 108 -21.97 -4.08 -11.98
CA GLN A 108 -22.69 -4.30 -13.22
C GLN A 108 -23.50 -5.61 -13.20
N LYS A 109 -22.91 -6.69 -12.69
CA LYS A 109 -23.54 -8.02 -12.64
C LYS A 109 -24.82 -8.03 -11.81
N TYR A 110 -24.84 -7.33 -10.68
CA TYR A 110 -26.01 -7.24 -9.79
C TYR A 110 -26.82 -5.96 -10.01
N ASN A 111 -26.51 -5.18 -11.06
CA ASN A 111 -27.16 -3.92 -11.40
C ASN A 111 -27.20 -2.89 -10.24
N PHE A 112 -26.12 -2.82 -9.47
CA PHE A 112 -25.97 -1.88 -8.36
C PHE A 112 -25.41 -0.52 -8.81
N PRO A 113 -25.83 0.59 -8.17
CA PRO A 113 -25.23 1.90 -8.42
C PRO A 113 -23.75 1.89 -8.00
N TYR A 114 -22.86 1.90 -8.99
CA TYR A 114 -21.40 1.72 -8.78
C TYR A 114 -20.82 2.67 -7.72
N ARG A 115 -21.26 3.93 -7.68
CA ARG A 115 -20.73 4.93 -6.73
C ARG A 115 -21.03 4.56 -5.28
N GLU A 116 -22.26 4.12 -5.00
CA GLU A 116 -22.69 3.73 -3.66
C GLU A 116 -22.09 2.39 -3.27
N PHE A 117 -22.13 1.43 -4.19
CA PHE A 117 -21.52 0.12 -4.01
C PHE A 117 -20.03 0.22 -3.70
N LYS A 118 -19.28 1.01 -4.49
CA LYS A 118 -17.86 1.26 -4.26
C LYS A 118 -17.60 1.88 -2.89
N LYS A 119 -18.47 2.79 -2.42
CA LYS A 119 -18.33 3.42 -1.10
C LYS A 119 -18.51 2.39 0.01
N GLU A 120 -19.55 1.58 -0.07
CA GLU A 120 -19.80 0.48 0.88
C GLU A 120 -18.63 -0.51 0.90
N PHE A 121 -18.17 -0.92 -0.28
CA PHE A 121 -17.04 -1.82 -0.43
C PHE A 121 -15.75 -1.23 0.15
N ASN A 122 -15.47 0.06 -0.10
CA ASN A 122 -14.31 0.75 0.46
C ASN A 122 -14.38 0.86 1.98
N ILE A 123 -15.57 1.03 2.56
CA ILE A 123 -15.75 1.03 4.02
C ILE A 123 -15.44 -0.36 4.58
N ALA A 124 -15.99 -1.41 3.98
CA ALA A 124 -15.71 -2.78 4.39
C ALA A 124 -14.22 -3.11 4.29
N LEU A 125 -13.59 -2.85 3.14
CA LEU A 125 -12.16 -3.08 2.93
C LEU A 125 -11.28 -2.34 3.94
N LYS A 126 -11.61 -1.08 4.26
CA LYS A 126 -10.92 -0.30 5.28
C LYS A 126 -11.10 -0.87 6.68
N SER A 127 -12.29 -1.35 7.01
CA SER A 127 -12.57 -1.96 8.31
C SER A 127 -11.78 -3.25 8.51
N PHE A 128 -11.67 -4.09 7.48
CA PHE A 128 -10.99 -5.39 7.59
C PHE A 128 -9.47 -5.32 7.46
N TYR A 129 -8.95 -4.50 6.55
CA TYR A 129 -7.52 -4.49 6.22
C TYR A 129 -6.83 -3.13 6.43
N GLY A 130 -7.59 -2.07 6.72
CA GLY A 130 -7.09 -0.70 6.78
C GLY A 130 -6.83 -0.08 5.41
N GLY A 131 -6.01 0.97 5.38
CA GLY A 131 -5.58 1.65 4.16
C GLY A 131 -6.54 2.71 3.61
N SER A 132 -6.23 3.23 2.41
CA SER A 132 -6.91 4.38 1.81
C SER A 132 -8.22 4.02 1.09
N GLY A 133 -8.52 2.74 0.92
CA GLY A 133 -9.53 2.25 0.00
C GLY A 133 -9.06 2.33 -1.46
N VAL A 134 -9.92 1.92 -2.38
CA VAL A 134 -9.61 1.81 -3.81
C VAL A 134 -10.17 2.97 -4.60
#